data_AF-A0A7K5Q1I4-F1
#
_entry.id   AF-A0A7K5Q1I4-F1
#
_cell.length_a   1.000
_cell.length_b   1.000
_cell.length_c   1.000
_cell.angle_alpha   90.00
_cell.angle_beta   90.00
_cell.angle_gamma   90.00
#
_symmetry.space_group_name_H-M   'P 1'
#
loop_
_entity.id
_entity.type
_entity.pdbx_description
1 polymer ?
#
loop_
_entity_poly.entity_id
_entity_poly.type
_entity_poly.pdbx_seq_one_letter_code
_entity_poly.pdbx_strand_id
1 'polypeptide(L)'
;VGYALLCGQAALLLGNLLLLHGLQGNDTEPSELSAWAYSDPRAPLVLCTYLPDEFVECEEPVDHGGNATAQQELGHGCVKFGGQAHGEVDHTRVQCRALDGIECAEPRSFLRGSRPCVK
;
A
#
# COMPACT_ATOMS: atom_id res chain seq x y z
N VAL A 1 21.55 25.19 -55.76
CA VAL A 1 21.96 23.92 -55.13
C VAL A 1 22.13 24.17 -53.63
N GLY A 2 21.06 24.07 -52.84
CA GLY A 2 21.13 24.45 -51.42
C GLY A 2 19.84 24.13 -50.67
N TYR A 3 18.69 24.44 -51.28
CA TYR A 3 17.37 24.10 -50.75
C TYR A 3 17.12 22.58 -50.67
N ALA A 4 17.53 21.81 -51.69
CA ALA A 4 17.38 20.35 -51.67
C ALA A 4 18.21 19.67 -50.57
N LEU A 5 19.38 20.22 -50.23
CA LEU A 5 20.22 19.72 -49.15
C LEU A 5 19.61 20.03 -47.79
N LEU A 6 19.08 21.25 -47.58
CA LEU A 6 18.45 21.66 -46.32
C LEU A 6 17.18 20.84 -45.99
N CYS A 7 16.34 20.56 -46.99
CA CYS A 7 15.15 19.73 -46.81
C CYS A 7 15.49 18.27 -46.46
N GLY A 8 16.58 17.73 -47.03
CA GLY A 8 17.05 16.38 -46.72
C GLY A 8 17.49 16.21 -45.27
N GLN A 9 18.22 17.19 -44.72
CA GLN A 9 18.68 17.15 -43.32
C GLN A 9 17.51 17.33 -42.34
N ALA A 10 16.54 18.18 -42.68
CA ALA A 10 15.32 18.34 -41.89
C ALA A 10 14.49 17.05 -41.86
N ALA A 11 14.36 16.35 -42.98
CA ALA A 11 13.65 15.07 -43.05
C ALA A 11 14.35 13.96 -42.25
N LEU A 12 15.68 13.89 -42.29
CA LEU A 12 16.47 12.95 -41.48
C LEU A 12 16.40 13.25 -39.97
N LEU A 13 16.42 14.53 -39.59
CA LEU A 13 16.27 14.96 -38.19
C LEU A 13 14.87 14.67 -37.66
N LEU A 14 13.82 14.96 -38.44
CA LEU A 14 12.44 14.64 -38.07
C LEU A 14 12.21 13.13 -38.03
N GLY A 15 12.81 12.37 -38.96
CA GLY A 15 12.76 10.91 -38.95
C GLY A 15 13.42 10.30 -37.71
N ASN A 16 14.61 10.78 -37.32
CA ASN A 16 15.29 10.35 -36.09
C ASN A 16 14.54 10.78 -34.83
N LEU A 17 13.92 11.96 -34.81
CA LEU A 17 13.11 12.43 -33.68
C LEU A 17 11.84 11.59 -33.52
N LEU A 18 11.18 11.23 -34.63
CA LEU A 18 10.06 10.29 -34.63
C LEU A 18 10.48 8.87 -34.24
N LEU A 19 11.67 8.42 -34.63
CA LEU A 19 12.23 7.13 -34.19
C LEU A 19 12.53 7.13 -32.68
N LEU A 20 13.07 8.23 -32.15
CA LEU A 20 13.32 8.41 -30.71
C LEU A 20 12.01 8.41 -29.91
N HIS A 21 10.96 9.07 -30.42
CA HIS A 21 9.64 9.04 -29.77
C HIS A 21 8.92 7.69 -29.94
N GLY A 22 9.18 6.95 -31.03
CA GLY A 22 8.61 5.61 -31.27
C GLY A 22 9.25 4.47 -30.47
N LEU A 23 10.47 4.68 -29.96
CA LEU A 23 11.12 3.77 -29.00
C LEU A 23 10.73 4.06 -27.54
N GLN A 24 10.08 5.19 -27.26
CA GLN A 24 9.19 5.29 -26.11
C GLN A 24 7.87 4.61 -26.47
N GLY A 25 7.97 3.31 -26.78
CA GLY A 25 6.86 2.42 -26.52
C GLY A 25 6.37 2.78 -25.14
N ASN A 26 5.10 3.10 -25.05
CA ASN A 26 4.42 3.27 -23.78
C ASN A 26 4.50 1.89 -23.12
N ASP A 27 5.64 1.61 -22.51
CA ASP A 27 5.81 0.67 -21.43
C ASP A 27 4.86 1.22 -20.37
N THR A 28 3.59 0.87 -20.54
CA THR A 28 2.80 0.49 -19.39
C THR A 28 3.56 -0.71 -18.84
N GLU A 29 4.65 -0.42 -18.13
CA GLU A 29 5.08 -1.19 -16.97
C GLU A 29 3.76 -1.67 -16.38
N PRO A 30 3.48 -2.99 -16.39
CA PRO A 30 2.48 -3.50 -15.48
C PRO A 30 2.95 -2.94 -14.15
N SER A 31 2.25 -1.92 -13.63
CA SER A 31 2.56 -1.35 -12.33
C SER A 31 2.85 -2.56 -11.45
N GLU A 32 4.03 -2.69 -10.85
CA GLU A 32 4.46 -3.89 -10.11
C GLU A 32 3.38 -4.38 -9.12
N LEU A 33 2.47 -3.48 -8.73
CA LEU A 33 1.20 -3.72 -8.06
C LEU A 33 0.29 -4.82 -8.68
N SER A 34 0.33 -5.00 -10.00
CA SER A 34 -0.49 -5.94 -10.77
C SER A 34 0.09 -7.36 -10.72
N ALA A 35 1.42 -7.50 -10.69
CA ALA A 35 2.06 -8.80 -10.61
C ALA A 35 1.83 -9.49 -9.25
N TRP A 36 1.55 -8.71 -8.20
CA TRP A 36 1.25 -9.18 -6.85
C TRP A 36 -0.24 -9.03 -6.50
N ALA A 37 -1.07 -8.67 -7.48
CA ALA A 37 -2.50 -8.55 -7.27
C ALA A 37 -3.04 -9.92 -6.87
N TYR A 38 -3.49 -10.02 -5.62
CA TYR A 38 -4.14 -11.20 -5.08
C TYR A 38 -5.36 -11.55 -5.94
N SER A 39 -5.19 -12.52 -6.83
CA SER A 39 -6.11 -12.80 -7.94
C SER A 39 -6.62 -14.24 -7.93
N ASP A 40 -5.90 -15.18 -7.31
CA ASP A 40 -6.35 -16.56 -7.09
C ASP A 40 -6.20 -16.91 -5.60
N PRO A 41 -7.29 -17.23 -4.87
CA PRO A 41 -7.21 -17.66 -3.47
C PRO A 41 -6.52 -19.02 -3.27
N ARG A 42 -6.17 -19.72 -4.35
CA ARG A 42 -5.37 -20.95 -4.32
C ARG A 42 -3.89 -20.71 -4.63
N ALA A 43 -3.49 -19.47 -4.91
CA ALA A 43 -2.09 -19.12 -5.07
C ALA A 43 -1.34 -19.33 -3.73
N PRO A 44 -0.01 -19.58 -3.76
CA PRO A 44 0.77 -19.81 -2.55
C PRO A 44 0.80 -18.60 -1.60
N LEU A 45 0.71 -17.37 -2.14
CA LEU A 45 0.74 -16.14 -1.35
C LEU A 45 -0.67 -15.67 -1.00
N VAL A 46 -0.93 -15.55 0.30
CA VAL A 46 -2.17 -15.00 0.84
C VAL A 46 -2.04 -13.52 1.19
N LEU A 47 -3.15 -12.86 1.51
CA LEU A 47 -3.14 -11.54 2.12
C LEU A 47 -2.68 -11.63 3.59
N CYS A 48 -1.75 -10.77 3.98
CA CYS A 48 -1.24 -10.70 5.35
C CYS A 48 -2.34 -10.32 6.36
N THR A 49 -3.31 -9.52 5.93
CA THR A 49 -4.52 -9.16 6.69
C THR A 49 -5.42 -10.36 7.00
N TYR A 50 -5.26 -11.50 6.31
CA TYR A 50 -6.00 -12.74 6.57
C TYR A 50 -5.25 -13.69 7.49
N LEU A 51 -4.00 -13.38 7.85
CA LEU A 51 -3.25 -14.22 8.77
C LEU A 51 -3.94 -14.25 10.15
N PRO A 52 -4.09 -15.45 10.75
CA PRO A 52 -4.55 -15.59 12.12
C PRO A 52 -3.67 -14.85 13.14
N ASP A 53 -4.23 -14.58 14.32
CA ASP A 53 -3.56 -13.85 15.41
C ASP A 53 -2.22 -14.46 15.83
N GLU A 54 -2.07 -15.77 15.74
CA GLU A 54 -0.84 -16.49 16.10
C GLU A 54 0.33 -16.29 15.11
N PHE A 55 0.06 -15.73 13.92
CA PHE A 55 1.06 -15.51 12.86
C PHE A 55 1.40 -14.03 12.66
N VAL A 56 0.89 -13.16 13.53
CA VAL A 56 1.09 -11.71 13.44
C VAL A 56 1.44 -11.12 14.81
N GLU A 57 2.39 -10.20 14.81
CA GLU A 57 2.70 -9.37 15.97
C GLU A 57 2.02 -8.01 15.79
N CYS A 58 1.21 -7.62 16.77
CA CYS A 58 0.51 -6.35 16.76
C CYS A 58 0.97 -5.49 17.93
N GLU A 59 1.11 -4.19 17.67
CA GLU A 59 1.34 -3.19 18.69
C GLU A 59 0.09 -2.99 19.57
N GLU A 60 0.29 -2.45 20.76
CA GLU A 60 -0.81 -2.08 21.65
C GLU A 60 -1.60 -0.87 21.09
N PRO A 61 -2.88 -0.72 21.45
CA PRO A 61 -3.65 0.46 21.09
C PRO A 61 -2.99 1.77 21.56
N VAL A 62 -2.81 2.72 20.65
CA VAL A 62 -2.27 4.05 20.97
C VAL A 62 -3.22 4.77 21.94
N ASP A 63 -2.69 5.21 23.07
CA ASP A 63 -3.43 6.00 24.07
C ASP A 63 -3.31 7.49 23.78
N HIS A 64 -4.41 8.10 23.32
CA HIS A 64 -4.46 9.54 23.04
C HIS A 64 -4.76 10.38 24.29
N GLY A 65 -4.90 9.77 25.47
CA GLY A 65 -5.05 10.48 26.74
C GLY A 65 -6.26 11.42 26.80
N GLY A 66 -7.36 11.05 26.15
CA GLY A 66 -8.56 11.89 26.04
C GLY A 66 -8.54 12.92 24.89
N ASN A 67 -7.47 12.98 24.09
CA ASN A 67 -7.38 13.91 22.97
C ASN A 67 -8.04 13.36 21.69
N ALA A 68 -9.30 13.75 21.46
CA ALA A 68 -10.07 13.34 20.27
C ALA A 68 -9.48 13.88 18.96
N THR A 69 -8.87 15.07 18.97
CA THR A 69 -8.26 15.66 17.76
C THR A 69 -7.05 14.84 17.31
N ALA A 70 -6.18 14.44 18.25
CA ALA A 70 -5.02 13.59 17.94
C ALA A 70 -5.45 12.23 17.37
N GLN A 71 -6.51 11.64 17.90
CA GLN A 71 -7.09 10.41 17.37
C GLN A 71 -7.64 10.59 15.94
N GLN A 72 -8.28 11.72 15.66
CA GLN A 72 -8.82 12.02 14.33
C GLN A 72 -7.71 12.23 13.29
N GLU A 73 -6.62 12.91 13.66
CA GLU A 73 -5.45 13.13 12.80
C GLU A 73 -4.70 11.83 12.50
N LEU A 74 -4.51 10.97 13.51
CA LEU A 74 -3.85 9.67 13.35
C LEU A 74 -4.76 8.61 12.69
N GLY A 75 -6.08 8.77 12.82
CA GLY A 75 -7.09 7.88 12.26
C GLY A 75 -7.24 6.52 12.98
N HIS A 76 -6.52 6.31 14.08
CA HIS A 76 -6.59 5.14 14.95
C HIS A 76 -6.07 5.46 16.36
N GLY A 77 -6.14 4.50 17.27
CA GLY A 77 -5.93 4.69 18.71
C GLY A 77 -7.22 4.91 19.50
N CYS A 78 -7.06 5.03 20.81
CA CYS A 78 -8.11 5.10 21.81
C CYS A 78 -8.10 6.46 22.50
N VAL A 79 -9.25 7.12 22.57
CA VAL A 79 -9.43 8.35 23.36
C VAL A 79 -9.69 8.01 24.83
N LYS A 80 -10.39 6.89 25.06
CA LYS A 80 -10.73 6.35 26.38
C LYS A 80 -10.32 4.88 26.44
N PHE A 81 -9.90 4.45 27.63
CA PHE A 81 -9.72 3.04 27.97
C PHE A 81 -10.71 2.60 29.05
N GLY A 82 -11.07 1.31 29.01
CA GLY A 82 -11.94 0.66 29.99
C GLY A 82 -13.41 0.59 29.57
N GLY A 83 -14.22 0.01 30.45
CA GLY A 83 -15.60 -0.42 30.22
C GLY A 83 -15.78 -1.85 30.74
N GLN A 84 -16.99 -2.21 31.15
CA GLN A 84 -17.27 -3.57 31.66
C GLN A 84 -17.90 -4.46 30.59
N ALA A 85 -18.80 -3.89 29.78
CA ALA A 85 -19.45 -4.59 28.69
C ALA A 85 -18.77 -4.25 27.35
N HIS A 86 -18.82 -5.19 26.40
CA HIS A 86 -18.23 -5.01 25.06
C HIS A 86 -18.71 -3.72 24.35
N GLY A 87 -19.99 -3.35 24.49
CA GLY A 87 -20.53 -2.12 23.90
C GLY A 87 -20.09 -0.81 24.57
N GLU A 88 -19.47 -0.88 25.75
CA GLU A 88 -18.92 0.27 26.46
C GLU A 88 -17.42 0.47 26.21
N VAL A 89 -16.77 -0.55 25.65
CA VAL A 89 -15.35 -0.54 25.34
C VAL A 89 -15.16 -0.04 23.92
N ASP A 90 -14.37 1.01 23.77
CA ASP A 90 -13.95 1.49 22.46
C ASP A 90 -13.06 0.45 21.77
N HIS A 91 -13.13 0.39 20.45
CA HIS A 91 -12.30 -0.49 19.65
C HIS A 91 -11.55 0.32 18.60
N THR A 92 -10.32 -0.09 18.33
CA THR A 92 -9.47 0.63 17.38
C THR A 92 -8.67 -0.30 16.48
N ARG A 93 -8.01 0.31 15.50
CA ARG A 93 -7.03 -0.37 14.66
C ARG A 93 -5.65 -0.22 15.28
N VAL A 94 -4.84 -1.27 15.17
CA VAL A 94 -3.44 -1.27 15.59
C VAL A 94 -2.53 -1.65 14.44
N GLN A 95 -1.28 -1.21 14.51
CA GLN A 95 -0.26 -1.63 13.58
C GLN A 95 0.11 -3.09 13.87
N CYS A 96 0.04 -3.93 12.85
CA CYS A 96 0.44 -5.34 12.91
C CYS A 96 1.48 -5.63 11.85
N ARG A 97 2.24 -6.71 12.06
CA ARG A 97 3.19 -7.25 11.11
C ARG A 97 3.17 -8.77 11.13
N ALA A 98 3.27 -9.40 9.96
CA ALA A 98 3.47 -10.85 9.86
C ALA A 98 4.81 -11.28 10.44
N LEU A 99 4.83 -12.39 11.19
CA LEU A 99 6.04 -12.98 11.76
C LEU A 99 7.13 -13.19 10.69
N ASP A 100 8.38 -13.21 11.14
CA ASP A 100 9.51 -13.42 10.24
C ASP A 100 9.50 -14.80 9.57
N GLY A 101 9.80 -14.81 8.27
CA GLY A 101 9.70 -15.99 7.41
C GLY A 101 8.34 -16.17 6.72
N ILE A 102 7.33 -15.35 7.03
CA ILE A 102 6.04 -15.38 6.35
C ILE A 102 6.01 -14.34 5.21
N GLU A 103 5.71 -14.79 4.00
CA GLU A 103 5.54 -13.95 2.82
C GLU A 103 4.06 -13.84 2.42
N CYS A 104 3.66 -12.67 1.93
CA CYS A 104 2.29 -12.34 1.57
C CYS A 104 2.24 -11.65 0.21
N ALA A 105 1.07 -11.63 -0.41
CA ALA A 105 0.80 -10.89 -1.64
C ALA A 105 0.72 -9.36 -1.41
N GLU A 106 0.76 -8.90 -0.16
CA GLU A 106 0.68 -7.49 0.24
C GLU A 106 1.82 -7.14 1.23
N PRO A 107 2.03 -5.85 1.56
CA PRO A 107 2.99 -5.46 2.58
C PRO A 107 2.82 -6.23 3.88
N ARG A 108 3.93 -6.72 4.44
CA ARG A 108 3.93 -7.49 5.69
C ARG A 108 3.47 -6.70 6.90
N SER A 109 3.38 -5.37 6.79
CA SER A 109 2.93 -4.45 7.83
C SER A 109 1.61 -3.81 7.42
N PHE A 110 0.59 -3.90 8.29
CA PHE A 110 -0.78 -3.48 7.97
C PHE A 110 -1.55 -3.10 9.24
N LEU A 111 -2.63 -2.32 9.07
CA LEU A 111 -3.53 -1.97 10.17
C LEU A 111 -4.60 -3.05 10.35
N ARG A 112 -4.75 -3.57 11.58
CA ARG A 112 -5.81 -4.54 11.91
C ARG A 112 -6.76 -3.98 12.96
N GLY A 113 -8.06 -4.15 12.70
CA GLY A 113 -9.14 -3.58 13.52
C GLY A 113 -9.56 -4.41 14.72
N SER A 114 -10.57 -3.89 15.41
CA SER A 114 -11.29 -4.54 16.51
C SER A 114 -10.43 -4.89 17.73
N ARG A 115 -9.35 -4.14 17.98
CA ARG A 115 -8.61 -4.25 19.25
C ARG A 115 -9.32 -3.44 20.33
N PRO A 116 -9.67 -4.05 21.47
CA PRO A 116 -10.36 -3.35 22.55
C PRO A 116 -9.42 -2.38 23.27
N CYS A 117 -9.92 -1.20 23.60
CA CYS A 117 -9.23 -0.19 24.39
C CYS A 117 -9.31 -0.55 25.89
N VAL A 118 -8.57 -1.58 26.30
CA VAL A 118 -8.47 -2.04 27.71
C VAL A 118 -6.99 -2.17 28.10
N LYS A 119 -6.70 -2.02 29.40
CA LYS A 119 -5.37 -2.20 29.99
C LYS A 119 -5.33 -3.46 30.85
#